data_AF-A0A5X5CXF2-F1
#
_entry.id   AF-A0A5X5CXF2-F1
#
_cell.length_a   1.000
_cell.length_b   1.000
_cell.length_c   1.000
_cell.angle_alpha   90.00
_cell.angle_beta   90.00
_cell.angle_gamma   90.00
#
_symmetry.space_group_name_H-M   'P 1'
#
loop_
_entity.id
_entity.type
_entity.pdbx_description
1 polymer ?
#
loop_
_entity_poly.entity_id
_entity_poly.type
_entity_poly.pdbx_seq_one_letter_code
_entity_poly.pdbx_strand_id
1 'polypeptide(L)' 'GAILNIIGPPISDSRGVQLEILCKQGAEK' A
#
# COMPACT_ATOMS: atom_id res chain seq x y z
N GLY A 1 4.74 -6.10 -15.48
CA GLY A 1 4.12 -5.60 -14.24
C GLY A 1 5.16 -5.58 -13.15
N ALA A 2 5.04 -4.68 -12.17
CA ALA A 2 5.90 -4.62 -10.99
C ALA A 2 5.15 -5.19 -9.79
N ILE A 3 5.79 -6.07 -9.00
CA ILE A 3 5.27 -6.50 -7.71
C ILE A 3 5.70 -5.48 -6.66
N LEU A 4 4.76 -5.07 -5.80
CA LEU A 4 5.00 -4.12 -4.72
C LEU A 4 4.63 -4.78 -3.39
N ASN A 5 5.46 -4.56 -2.38
CA ASN A 5 5.22 -5.02 -1.02
C ASN A 5 4.58 -3.90 -0.21
N ILE A 6 3.45 -4.19 0.44
CA ILE A 6 2.77 -3.26 1.34
C ILE A 6 3.69 -2.97 2.54
N ILE A 7 3.78 -1.70 2.91
CA ILE A 7 4.51 -1.22 4.08
C ILE A 7 3.52 -0.55 5.02
N GLY A 8 3.49 -1.03 6.26
CA GLY A 8 2.63 -0.47 7.30
C GLY A 8 1.14 -0.79 7.09
N PRO A 9 0.28 -0.23 7.95
CA PRO A 9 -1.16 -0.40 7.82
C PRO A 9 -1.72 0.48 6.69
N PRO A 10 -2.80 0.05 6.02
CA PRO A 10 -3.55 0.92 5.13
C PRO A 10 -4.13 2.13 5.87
N ILE A 11 -4.11 3.29 5.22
CA ILE A 11 -4.57 4.55 5.80
C ILE A 11 -5.93 4.90 5.17
N SER A 12 -6.98 4.91 5.98
CA SER A 12 -8.30 5.37 5.52
C SER A 12 -8.36 6.90 5.49
N ASP A 13 -9.05 7.45 4.50
CA ASP A 13 -9.44 8.86 4.56
C ASP A 13 -10.41 9.11 5.72
N SER A 14 -10.51 10.37 6.16
CA SER A 14 -11.37 10.76 7.29
C SER A 14 -12.87 10.52 7.04
N ARG A 15 -13.26 10.25 5.79
CA ARG A 15 -14.64 9.96 5.38
C ARG A 15 -14.92 8.46 5.28
N GLY A 16 -13.89 7.61 5.36
CA GLY A 16 -13.98 6.16 5.18
C GLY A 16 -14.29 5.73 3.74
N VAL A 17 -14.04 6.58 2.74
CA VAL A 17 -14.38 6.32 1.33
C VAL A 17 -13.18 5.82 0.54
N GLN A 18 -11.99 6.31 0.87
CA GLN A 18 -10.74 5.97 0.18
C GLN A 18 -9.74 5.32 1.14
N LEU A 19 -8.95 4.41 0.60
CA LEU A 19 -7.85 3.75 1.29
C LEU A 19 -6.54 4.01 0.54
N GLU A 20 -5.55 4.54 1.25
CA GLU A 20 -4.19 4.70 0.75
C GLU A 20 -3.32 3.54 1.25
N ILE A 21 -2.61 2.90 0.32
CA ILE A 21 -1.69 1.79 0.62
C ILE A 21 -0.27 2.24 0.25
N LEU A 22 0.59 2.33 1.25
CA LEU A 22 2.00 2.59 1.04
C LEU A 22 2.71 1.30 0.66
N CYS A 23 3.50 1.33 -0.41
CA CYS A 23 4.24 0.17 -0.88
C CYS A 23 5.69 0.52 -1.21
N LYS A 24 6.56 -0.50 -1.23
CA LYS A 24 7.89 -0.46 -1.86
C LYS A 24 7.97 -1.45 -3.00
N GLN A 25 8.94 -1.26 -3.89
CA GLN A 25 9.25 -2.25 -4.91
C GLN A 25 9.56 -3.61 -4.25
N GLY A 26 8.82 -4.63 -4.66
CA GLY A 26 9.08 -6.01 -4.26
C GLY A 26 10.40 -6.45 -4.85
N ALA A 27 11.32 -6.87 -3.99
CA ALA A 27 12.56 -7.55 -4.37
C ALA A 27 12.44 -9.03 -4.01
N GLU A 28 11.36 -9.65 -4.49
CA GLU A 28 11.20 -11.10 -4.40
C GLU A 28 12.32 -11.73 -5.24
N LYS A 29 13.09 -12.62 -4.62
CA LYS A 29 14.23 -13.31 -5.23
C LYS A 29 13.82 -14.71 -5.65
#